data_AF-A0A3M1YKF2-F1
#
_entry.id   AF-A0A3M1YKF2-F1
#
_cell.length_a   1.000
_cell.length_b   1.000
_cell.length_c   1.000
_cell.angle_alpha   90.00
_cell.angle_beta   90.00
_cell.angle_gamma   90.00
#
_symmetry.space_group_name_H-M   'P 1'
#
loop_
_entity.id
_entity.type
_entity.pdbx_description
1 polymer ?
#
loop_
_entity_poly.entity_id
_entity_poly.type
_entity_poly.pdbx_seq_one_letter_code
_entity_poly.pdbx_strand_id
1 'polypeptide(L)'
;YAELLTEIEKATRQFDEAHSDAFNLLMSLREFVSGDNLDAFLEFTTAYPAYLMGKREQGKYAYQFSIHFIERLIMMTEKRLYPILQSQGFQNIAYAIRQSTVTAQYRKKQGERKYDVRYGLGQELSRKARRPDDFIAALAEFLHNYNAENAQVMETRQPPFRRSVQTSDIDEIVMLIDEYGSETVARLLIAYGYARVPREDDLLEEQPEEEQLEIEEGE
;
A
#
# COMPACT_ATOMS: atom_id res chain seq x y z
N TYR A 1 -19.60 0.34 -4.74
CA TYR A 1 -19.68 1.57 -3.93
C TYR A 1 -19.89 1.25 -2.45
N ALA A 2 -20.87 0.41 -2.07
CA ALA A 2 -21.11 0.02 -0.67
C ALA A 2 -19.86 -0.58 0.03
N GLU A 3 -19.15 -1.51 -0.61
CA GLU A 3 -17.92 -2.09 -0.06
C GLU A 3 -16.81 -1.06 0.20
N LEU A 4 -16.63 -0.08 -0.70
CA LEU A 4 -15.63 0.98 -0.51
C LEU A 4 -15.94 1.79 0.75
N LEU A 5 -17.21 2.12 0.97
CA LEU A 5 -17.65 2.82 2.16
C LEU A 5 -17.42 1.99 3.43
N THR A 6 -17.65 0.67 3.38
CA THR A 6 -17.39 -0.23 4.50
C THR A 6 -15.90 -0.25 4.88
N GLU A 7 -15.00 -0.34 3.90
CA GLU A 7 -13.56 -0.29 4.14
C GLU A 7 -13.10 1.04 4.72
N ILE A 8 -13.63 2.16 4.20
CA ILE A 8 -13.36 3.50 4.72
C ILE A 8 -13.92 3.64 6.14
N GLU A 9 -15.11 3.11 6.44
CA GLU A 9 -15.69 3.13 7.78
C GLU A 9 -14.86 2.33 8.79
N LYS A 10 -14.37 1.15 8.41
CA LYS A 10 -13.42 0.38 9.25
C LYS A 10 -12.17 1.22 9.55
N ALA A 11 -11.67 1.94 8.55
CA ALA A 11 -10.50 2.80 8.70
C ALA A 11 -10.77 4.03 9.57
N THR A 12 -11.98 4.61 9.57
CA THR A 12 -12.29 5.78 10.39
C THR A 12 -12.53 5.43 11.86
N ARG A 13 -13.20 4.30 12.15
CA ARG A 13 -13.55 3.85 13.50
C ARG A 13 -12.36 3.66 14.46
N GLN A 14 -11.14 3.50 13.93
CA GLN A 14 -9.94 3.29 14.74
C GLN A 14 -9.34 4.59 15.31
N PHE A 15 -9.72 5.74 14.77
CA PHE A 15 -9.11 7.02 15.11
C PHE A 15 -9.76 7.60 16.37
N ASP A 16 -8.91 8.13 17.23
CA ASP A 16 -9.30 8.89 18.42
C ASP A 16 -8.94 10.36 18.16
N GLU A 17 -9.96 11.19 17.93
CA GLU A 17 -9.85 12.60 17.55
C GLU A 17 -9.15 13.46 18.61
N ALA A 18 -8.97 12.95 19.84
CA ALA A 18 -8.20 13.64 20.87
C ALA A 18 -6.70 13.83 20.52
N HIS A 19 -6.20 13.17 19.47
CA HIS A 19 -4.81 13.28 19.01
C HIS A 19 -4.72 14.01 17.66
N SER A 20 -3.83 15.01 17.56
CA SER A 20 -3.66 15.85 16.36
C SER A 20 -3.35 15.08 15.08
N ASP A 21 -2.58 14.00 15.17
CA ASP A 21 -2.21 13.19 14.01
C ASP A 21 -3.42 12.41 13.46
N ALA A 22 -4.30 11.95 14.34
CA ALA A 22 -5.53 11.28 13.95
C ALA A 22 -6.52 12.26 13.31
N PHE A 23 -6.57 13.50 13.79
CA PHE A 23 -7.41 14.55 13.21
C PHE A 23 -7.05 14.84 11.75
N ASN A 24 -5.77 15.03 11.41
CA ASN A 24 -5.35 15.32 10.04
C ASN A 24 -5.65 14.17 9.07
N LEU A 25 -5.47 12.92 9.54
CA LEU A 25 -5.82 11.72 8.78
C LEU A 25 -7.32 11.64 8.51
N LEU A 26 -8.15 11.91 9.53
CA LEU A 26 -9.61 11.96 9.38
C LEU A 26 -10.06 13.06 8.44
N MET A 27 -9.42 14.23 8.48
CA MET A 27 -9.72 15.34 7.58
C MET A 27 -9.49 14.96 6.12
N SER A 28 -8.36 14.31 5.83
CA SER A 28 -8.02 13.83 4.47
C SER A 28 -9.03 12.79 3.97
N LEU A 29 -9.41 11.83 4.81
CA LEU A 29 -10.45 10.85 4.46
C LEU A 29 -11.83 11.50 4.26
N ARG A 30 -12.20 12.48 5.09
CA ARG A 30 -13.46 13.20 4.94
C ARG A 30 -13.54 13.93 3.62
N GLU A 31 -12.47 14.60 3.23
CA GLU A 31 -12.39 15.32 1.95
C GLU A 31 -12.52 14.36 0.76
N PHE A 32 -11.83 13.22 0.82
CA PHE A 32 -11.98 12.17 -0.19
C PHE A 32 -13.43 11.68 -0.29
N VAL A 33 -14.06 11.28 0.82
CA VAL A 33 -15.43 10.74 0.82
C VAL A 33 -16.46 11.79 0.37
N SER A 34 -16.24 13.07 0.69
CA SER A 34 -17.20 14.13 0.39
C SER A 34 -17.11 14.67 -1.04
N GLY A 35 -15.94 14.56 -1.68
CA GLY A 35 -15.66 15.21 -2.95
C GLY A 35 -15.09 14.31 -4.05
N ASP A 36 -14.96 13.00 -3.79
CA ASP A 36 -14.26 12.04 -4.67
C ASP A 36 -12.81 12.49 -5.00
N ASN A 37 -12.18 13.21 -4.06
CA ASN A 37 -10.87 13.80 -4.25
C ASN A 37 -9.76 12.75 -4.02
N LEU A 38 -9.30 12.12 -5.10
CA LEU A 38 -8.23 11.12 -5.03
C LEU A 38 -6.94 11.68 -4.40
N ASP A 39 -6.61 12.95 -4.59
CA ASP A 39 -5.42 13.55 -3.98
C ASP A 39 -5.50 13.52 -2.45
N ALA A 40 -6.69 13.75 -1.88
CA ALA A 40 -6.92 13.66 -0.44
C ALA A 40 -6.76 12.22 0.08
N PHE A 41 -7.16 11.21 -0.71
CA PHE A 41 -6.91 9.81 -0.37
C PHE A 41 -5.41 9.46 -0.45
N LEU A 42 -4.71 9.95 -1.47
CA LEU A 42 -3.27 9.75 -1.62
C LEU A 42 -2.47 10.48 -0.53
N GLU A 43 -2.94 11.64 -0.07
CA GLU A 43 -2.39 12.33 1.08
C GLU A 43 -2.59 11.52 2.36
N PHE A 44 -3.81 11.01 2.59
CA PHE A 44 -4.08 10.09 3.71
C PHE A 44 -3.11 8.90 3.69
N THR A 45 -3.04 8.18 2.57
CA THR A 45 -2.22 6.95 2.46
C THR A 45 -0.72 7.22 2.54
N THR A 46 -0.29 8.46 2.30
CA THR A 46 1.09 8.90 2.49
C THR A 46 1.42 9.17 3.97
N ALA A 47 0.49 9.77 4.73
CA ALA A 47 0.67 10.07 6.15
C ALA A 47 0.37 8.86 7.07
N TYR A 48 -0.58 8.02 6.66
CA TYR A 48 -1.08 6.87 7.42
C TYR A 48 -0.02 5.85 7.88
N PRO A 49 1.03 5.53 7.08
CA PRO A 49 2.11 4.63 7.48
C PRO A 49 2.72 4.91 8.86
N ALA A 50 2.95 6.20 9.18
CA ALA A 50 3.53 6.60 10.46
C ALA A 50 2.60 6.23 11.63
N TYR A 51 1.31 6.53 11.48
CA TYR A 51 0.27 6.14 12.44
C TYR A 51 0.17 4.62 12.60
N LEU A 52 0.08 3.89 11.48
CA LEU A 52 -0.08 2.44 11.45
C LEU A 52 1.09 1.74 12.17
N MET A 53 2.32 2.09 11.83
CA MET A 53 3.50 1.49 12.44
C MET A 53 3.63 1.90 13.91
N GLY A 54 3.31 3.14 14.27
CA GLY A 54 3.32 3.63 15.65
C GLY A 54 2.34 2.87 16.55
N LYS A 55 1.09 2.67 16.11
CA LYS A 55 0.10 1.87 16.85
C LYS A 55 0.56 0.43 17.05
N ARG A 56 1.13 -0.18 16.02
CA ARG A 56 1.66 -1.55 16.09
C ARG A 56 2.82 -1.69 17.06
N GLU A 57 3.70 -0.69 17.15
CA GLU A 57 4.80 -0.68 18.12
C GLU A 57 4.28 -0.62 19.55
N GLN A 58 3.17 0.10 19.79
CA GLN A 58 2.45 0.11 21.07
C GLN A 58 1.65 -1.18 21.33
N GLY A 59 1.77 -2.19 20.47
CA GLY A 59 0.99 -3.42 20.56
C GLY A 59 -0.50 -3.27 20.24
N LYS A 60 -0.94 -2.09 19.78
CA LYS A 60 -2.34 -1.79 19.47
C LYS A 60 -2.70 -2.21 18.05
N TYR A 61 -3.97 -2.56 17.86
CA TYR A 61 -4.52 -2.79 16.54
C TYR A 61 -4.63 -1.47 15.76
N ALA A 62 -4.34 -1.55 14.47
CA ALA A 62 -4.62 -0.49 13.50
C ALA A 62 -5.00 -1.16 12.18
N TYR A 63 -6.09 -0.68 11.60
CA TYR A 63 -6.64 -1.15 10.35
C TYR A 63 -5.62 -1.00 9.22
N GLN A 64 -5.66 -1.88 8.23
CA GLN A 64 -4.76 -1.79 7.09
C GLN A 64 -5.56 -2.12 5.84
N PHE A 65 -5.67 -1.15 4.93
CA PHE A 65 -6.33 -1.35 3.64
C PHE A 65 -5.70 -2.51 2.88
N SER A 66 -6.52 -3.26 2.15
CA SER A 66 -6.02 -4.30 1.25
C SER A 66 -5.54 -3.70 -0.08
N ILE A 67 -4.68 -4.42 -0.79
CA ILE A 67 -4.29 -4.04 -2.16
C ILE A 67 -5.50 -3.98 -3.10
N HIS A 68 -6.46 -4.90 -2.95
CA HIS A 68 -7.68 -4.91 -3.78
C HIS A 68 -8.56 -3.69 -3.52
N PHE A 69 -8.67 -3.25 -2.27
CA PHE A 69 -9.40 -2.02 -1.97
C PHE A 69 -8.79 -0.82 -2.72
N ILE A 70 -7.46 -0.66 -2.68
CA ILE A 70 -6.78 0.44 -3.38
C ILE A 70 -6.94 0.29 -4.89
N GLU A 71 -6.81 -0.92 -5.44
CA GLU A 71 -7.02 -1.18 -6.87
C GLU A 71 -8.41 -0.76 -7.34
N ARG A 72 -9.45 -1.23 -6.63
CA ARG A 72 -10.85 -0.92 -6.95
C ARG A 72 -11.11 0.57 -6.83
N LEU A 73 -10.59 1.22 -5.79
CA LEU A 73 -10.71 2.65 -5.59
C LEU A 73 -10.12 3.41 -6.79
N ILE A 74 -8.87 3.12 -7.18
CA ILE A 74 -8.23 3.78 -8.33
C ILE A 74 -9.00 3.51 -9.63
N MET A 75 -9.44 2.27 -9.87
CA MET A 75 -10.22 1.93 -11.06
C MET A 75 -11.56 2.68 -11.13
N MET A 76 -12.16 3.00 -9.99
CA MET A 76 -13.43 3.74 -9.93
C MET A 76 -13.24 5.26 -10.06
N THR A 77 -12.22 5.82 -9.42
CA THR A 77 -12.05 7.28 -9.30
C THR A 77 -11.14 7.87 -10.37
N GLU A 78 -10.08 7.17 -10.78
CA GLU A 78 -9.10 7.68 -11.73
C GLU A 78 -8.50 6.54 -12.58
N LYS A 79 -9.27 6.12 -13.59
CA LYS A 79 -8.90 5.04 -14.52
C LYS A 79 -7.58 5.28 -15.24
N ARG A 80 -7.15 6.55 -15.42
CA ARG A 80 -5.89 6.88 -16.10
C ARG A 80 -4.67 6.33 -15.34
N LEU A 81 -4.78 6.15 -14.03
CA LEU A 81 -3.69 5.63 -13.19
C LEU A 81 -3.68 4.11 -13.10
N TYR A 82 -4.71 3.42 -13.59
CA TYR A 82 -4.77 1.95 -13.55
C TYR A 82 -3.57 1.25 -14.21
N PRO A 83 -2.99 1.73 -15.34
CA PRO A 83 -1.80 1.12 -15.92
C PRO A 83 -0.59 1.07 -14.99
N ILE A 84 -0.44 2.03 -14.06
CA ILE A 84 0.61 2.01 -13.03
C ILE A 84 0.48 0.75 -12.18
N LEU A 85 -0.75 0.38 -11.81
CA LEU A 85 -1.02 -0.77 -10.95
C LEU A 85 -0.81 -2.10 -11.67
N GLN A 86 -0.84 -2.11 -13.00
CA GLN A 86 -0.59 -3.27 -13.85
C GLN A 86 0.89 -3.48 -14.19
N SER A 87 1.75 -2.47 -13.96
CA SER A 87 3.20 -2.60 -14.16
C SER A 87 3.79 -3.60 -13.17
N GLN A 88 4.54 -4.56 -13.71
CA GLN A 88 5.19 -5.60 -12.91
C GLN A 88 6.28 -4.99 -12.01
N GLY A 89 7.04 -4.02 -12.54
CA GLY A 89 8.03 -3.26 -11.80
C GLY A 89 7.44 -2.50 -10.62
N PHE A 90 6.32 -1.80 -10.84
CA PHE A 90 5.58 -1.14 -9.77
C PHE A 90 5.15 -2.12 -8.67
N GLN A 91 4.56 -3.26 -9.05
CA GLN A 91 4.11 -4.28 -8.10
C GLN A 91 5.27 -4.89 -7.30
N ASN A 92 6.41 -5.16 -7.95
CA ASN A 92 7.60 -5.72 -7.32
C ASN A 92 8.21 -4.74 -6.29
N ILE A 93 8.25 -3.45 -6.63
CA ILE A 93 8.76 -2.41 -5.74
C ILE A 93 7.78 -2.17 -4.57
N ALA A 94 6.48 -2.12 -4.83
CA ALA A 94 5.47 -2.05 -3.77
C ALA A 94 5.56 -3.26 -2.83
N TYR A 95 5.81 -4.46 -3.37
CA TYR A 95 6.09 -5.65 -2.57
C TYR A 95 7.33 -5.47 -1.68
N ALA A 96 8.43 -4.96 -2.22
CA ALA A 96 9.66 -4.72 -1.45
C ALA A 96 9.40 -3.74 -0.29
N ILE A 97 8.71 -2.61 -0.55
CA ILE A 97 8.31 -1.64 0.48
C ILE A 97 7.51 -2.34 1.59
N ARG A 98 6.51 -3.15 1.22
CA ARG A 98 5.68 -3.90 2.18
C ARG A 98 6.51 -4.84 3.04
N GLN A 99 7.40 -5.60 2.39
CA GLN A 99 8.26 -6.57 3.05
C GLN A 99 9.21 -5.91 4.05
N SER A 100 9.72 -4.72 3.74
CA SER A 100 10.63 -3.96 4.62
C SER A 100 9.93 -3.15 5.71
N THR A 101 8.62 -3.02 5.68
CA THR A 101 7.87 -2.15 6.59
C THR A 101 6.87 -2.94 7.42
N VAL A 102 5.59 -2.93 7.05
CA VAL A 102 4.46 -3.51 7.76
C VAL A 102 4.60 -5.03 7.94
N THR A 103 5.15 -5.75 6.96
CA THR A 103 5.37 -7.20 7.07
C THR A 103 6.56 -7.52 7.96
N ALA A 104 7.68 -6.78 7.83
CA ALA A 104 8.82 -6.93 8.73
C ALA A 104 8.42 -6.68 10.20
N GLN A 105 7.64 -5.62 10.45
CA GLN A 105 7.17 -5.28 11.79
C GLN A 105 6.28 -6.39 12.38
N TYR A 106 5.35 -6.92 11.57
CA TYR A 106 4.51 -8.04 11.98
C TYR A 106 5.35 -9.28 12.33
N ARG A 107 6.30 -9.66 11.47
CA ARG A 107 7.20 -10.81 11.70
C ARG A 107 8.07 -10.63 12.95
N LYS A 108 8.61 -9.43 13.16
CA LYS A 108 9.37 -9.07 14.37
C LYS A 108 8.55 -9.30 15.64
N LYS A 109 7.25 -8.96 15.62
CA LYS A 109 6.31 -9.22 16.74
C LYS A 109 6.08 -10.72 16.98
N GLN A 110 6.11 -11.54 15.92
CA GLN A 110 6.04 -13.01 16.00
C GLN A 110 7.37 -13.67 16.39
N GLY A 111 8.42 -12.89 16.68
CA GLY A 111 9.75 -13.41 17.03
C GLY A 111 10.65 -13.72 15.82
N GLU A 112 10.17 -13.57 14.59
CA GLU A 112 10.98 -13.73 13.38
C GLU A 112 11.73 -12.42 13.08
N ARG A 113 13.05 -12.42 13.30
CA ARG A 113 13.94 -11.25 13.12
C ARG A 113 14.95 -11.47 11.99
N LYS A 114 14.51 -12.07 10.88
CA LYS A 114 15.38 -12.30 9.71
C LYS A 114 15.78 -10.99 9.02
N TYR A 115 14.94 -9.97 9.13
CA TYR A 115 15.07 -8.73 8.39
C TYR A 115 14.68 -7.53 9.26
N ASP A 116 15.27 -6.38 8.96
CA ASP A 116 15.04 -5.15 9.68
C ASP A 116 13.77 -4.42 9.22
N VAL A 117 13.20 -3.64 10.14
CA VAL A 117 12.02 -2.81 9.90
C VAL A 117 12.46 -1.41 9.52
N ARG A 118 12.09 -0.95 8.32
CA ARG A 118 12.41 0.39 7.82
C ARG A 118 11.32 1.39 8.18
N TYR A 119 11.40 1.95 9.38
CA TYR A 119 10.53 3.04 9.79
C TYR A 119 10.83 4.31 8.98
N GLY A 120 9.80 5.11 8.68
CA GLY A 120 9.96 6.39 7.97
C GLY A 120 10.12 6.30 6.45
N LEU A 121 10.26 5.10 5.87
CA LEU A 121 10.48 4.92 4.42
C LEU A 121 9.43 5.65 3.57
N GLY A 122 8.14 5.49 3.86
CA GLY A 122 7.07 6.19 3.12
C GLY A 122 7.18 7.72 3.19
N GLN A 123 7.52 8.27 4.36
CA GLN A 123 7.70 9.72 4.53
C GLN A 123 8.91 10.23 3.75
N GLU A 124 10.00 9.47 3.74
CA GLU A 124 11.19 9.80 2.97
C GLU A 124 10.91 9.83 1.47
N LEU A 125 10.29 8.77 0.94
CA LEU A 125 9.92 8.67 -0.48
C LEU A 125 8.99 9.81 -0.89
N SER A 126 7.95 10.08 -0.11
CA SER A 126 7.02 11.19 -0.36
C SER A 126 7.72 12.55 -0.40
N ARG A 127 8.59 12.83 0.58
CA ARG A 127 9.33 14.10 0.63
C ARG A 127 10.25 14.29 -0.58
N LYS A 128 10.85 13.20 -1.06
CA LYS A 128 11.76 13.18 -2.21
C LYS A 128 11.02 13.21 -3.56
N ALA A 129 9.74 12.85 -3.57
CA ALA A 129 8.90 12.79 -4.77
C ALA A 129 8.72 14.13 -5.51
N ARG A 130 8.99 15.27 -4.86
CA ARG A 130 8.88 16.61 -5.45
C ARG A 130 9.81 16.86 -6.64
N ARG A 131 10.92 16.11 -6.73
CA ARG A 131 11.84 16.15 -7.87
C ARG A 131 12.08 14.72 -8.34
N PRO A 132 11.87 14.41 -9.64
CA PRO A 132 12.06 13.06 -10.17
C PRO A 132 13.42 12.45 -9.80
N ASP A 133 14.52 13.20 -9.98
CA ASP A 133 15.87 12.72 -9.69
C ASP A 133 16.08 12.37 -8.21
N ASP A 134 15.53 13.18 -7.30
CA ASP A 134 15.60 12.93 -5.86
C ASP A 134 14.83 11.66 -5.48
N PHE A 135 13.67 11.47 -6.10
CA PHE A 135 12.82 10.30 -5.87
C PHE A 135 13.47 9.03 -6.37
N ILE A 136 13.97 9.05 -7.62
CA ILE A 136 14.67 7.92 -8.23
C ILE A 136 15.90 7.57 -7.40
N ALA A 137 16.69 8.56 -6.96
CA ALA A 137 17.86 8.32 -6.12
C ALA A 137 17.48 7.66 -4.78
N ALA A 138 16.47 8.19 -4.08
CA ALA A 138 16.01 7.61 -2.82
C ALA A 138 15.44 6.20 -2.98
N LEU A 139 14.69 5.96 -4.07
CA LEU A 139 14.14 4.65 -4.38
C LEU A 139 15.24 3.63 -4.72
N ALA A 140 16.20 4.02 -5.55
CA ALA A 140 17.34 3.18 -5.93
C ALA A 140 18.20 2.81 -4.71
N GLU A 141 18.46 3.76 -3.81
CA GLU A 141 19.16 3.51 -2.54
C GLU A 141 18.39 2.51 -1.66
N PHE A 142 17.07 2.71 -1.52
CA PHE A 142 16.21 1.76 -0.80
C PHE A 142 16.33 0.34 -1.38
N LEU A 143 16.20 0.20 -2.70
CA LEU A 143 16.21 -1.07 -3.42
C LEU A 143 17.57 -1.76 -3.39
N HIS A 144 18.66 -1.00 -3.50
CA HIS A 144 20.01 -1.51 -3.33
C HIS A 144 20.19 -2.14 -1.95
N ASN A 145 19.84 -1.38 -0.90
CA ASN A 145 19.91 -1.87 0.47
C ASN A 145 18.98 -3.07 0.70
N TYR A 146 17.80 -3.11 0.06
CA TYR A 146 16.86 -4.23 0.15
C TYR A 146 17.42 -5.52 -0.44
N ASN A 147 17.99 -5.44 -1.65
CA ASN A 147 18.61 -6.58 -2.31
C ASN A 147 19.87 -7.07 -1.57
N ALA A 148 20.67 -6.15 -1.02
CA ALA A 148 21.82 -6.49 -0.19
C ALA A 148 21.41 -7.25 1.08
N GLU A 149 20.37 -6.78 1.79
CA GLU A 149 19.80 -7.48 2.95
C GLU A 149 19.30 -8.89 2.57
N ASN A 150 18.59 -9.01 1.45
CA ASN A 150 18.11 -10.31 0.96
C ASN A 150 19.28 -11.28 0.71
N ALA A 151 20.34 -10.82 0.03
CA ALA A 151 21.53 -11.64 -0.25
C ALA A 151 22.21 -12.10 1.04
N GLN A 152 22.42 -11.19 1.99
CA GLN A 152 23.00 -11.52 3.30
C GLN A 152 22.16 -12.56 4.07
N VAL A 153 20.83 -12.43 4.02
CA VAL A 153 19.91 -13.39 4.66
C VAL A 153 19.96 -14.75 3.96
N MET A 154 20.06 -14.79 2.63
CA MET A 154 20.20 -16.03 1.86
C MET A 154 21.48 -16.80 2.21
N GLU A 155 22.57 -16.08 2.52
CA GLU A 155 23.83 -16.70 2.94
C GLU A 155 23.80 -17.22 4.38
N THR A 156 23.04 -16.56 5.26
CA THR A 156 23.14 -16.77 6.72
C THR A 156 21.93 -17.46 7.35
N ARG A 157 20.80 -17.55 6.65
CA ARG A 157 19.52 -18.04 7.20
C ARG A 157 18.86 -19.07 6.29
N GLN A 158 17.95 -19.84 6.87
CA GLN A 158 17.14 -20.82 6.15
C GLN A 158 15.94 -20.16 5.43
N PRO A 159 15.46 -20.73 4.31
CA PRO A 159 14.28 -20.27 3.60
C PRO A 159 13.03 -20.25 4.50
N PRO A 160 11.94 -19.55 4.10
CA PRO A 160 11.77 -18.83 2.82
C PRO A 160 12.44 -17.45 2.80
N PHE A 161 12.82 -17.01 1.59
CA PHE A 161 13.42 -15.70 1.31
C PHE A 161 12.42 -14.75 0.64
N ARG A 162 12.68 -13.45 0.74
CA ARG A 162 11.94 -12.44 -0.02
C ARG A 162 12.45 -12.44 -1.48
N ARG A 163 11.60 -12.03 -2.41
CA ARG A 163 12.00 -11.84 -3.81
C ARG A 163 12.90 -10.61 -3.93
N SER A 164 13.94 -10.68 -4.77
CA SER A 164 14.77 -9.53 -5.12
C SER A 164 14.09 -8.67 -6.18
N VAL A 165 14.41 -7.37 -6.16
CA VAL A 165 13.98 -6.41 -7.19
C VAL A 165 15.03 -6.39 -8.31
N GLN A 166 14.57 -6.38 -9.55
CA GLN A 166 15.40 -6.38 -10.75
C GLN A 166 15.62 -4.97 -11.29
N THR A 167 16.64 -4.79 -12.13
CA THR A 167 16.88 -3.50 -12.82
C THR A 167 15.70 -3.09 -13.70
N SER A 168 15.05 -4.05 -14.36
CA SER A 168 13.85 -3.81 -15.18
C SER A 168 12.69 -3.21 -14.36
N ASP A 169 12.59 -3.55 -13.07
CA ASP A 169 11.57 -2.97 -12.20
C ASP A 169 11.79 -1.46 -12.01
N ILE A 170 13.05 -1.02 -11.97
CA ILE A 170 13.42 0.40 -11.87
C ILE A 170 13.18 1.11 -13.21
N ASP A 171 13.54 0.47 -14.32
CA ASP A 171 13.32 1.02 -15.66
C ASP A 171 11.82 1.29 -15.90
N GLU A 172 10.95 0.37 -15.48
CA GLU A 172 9.50 0.57 -15.51
C GLU A 172 9.05 1.76 -14.65
N ILE A 173 9.60 1.94 -13.44
CA ILE A 173 9.27 3.10 -12.62
C ILE A 173 9.71 4.41 -13.28
N VAL A 174 10.87 4.45 -13.93
CA VAL A 174 11.33 5.65 -14.65
C VAL A 174 10.34 6.01 -15.76
N MET A 175 9.91 5.03 -16.56
CA MET A 175 8.89 5.25 -17.59
C MET A 175 7.56 5.75 -17.00
N LEU A 176 7.12 5.19 -15.88
CA LEU A 176 5.90 5.63 -15.19
C LEU A 176 6.04 7.06 -14.63
N ILE A 177 7.22 7.44 -14.14
CA ILE A 177 7.50 8.80 -13.67
C ILE A 177 7.43 9.80 -14.82
N ASP A 178 8.00 9.46 -15.97
CA ASP A 178 7.97 10.31 -17.16
C ASP A 178 6.53 10.56 -17.64
N GLU A 179 5.65 9.56 -17.53
CA GLU A 179 4.26 9.66 -17.98
C GLU A 179 3.28 10.26 -16.95
N TYR A 180 3.42 9.90 -15.67
CA TYR A 180 2.44 10.24 -14.62
C TYR A 180 2.94 11.22 -13.57
N GLY A 181 4.24 11.53 -13.57
CA GLY A 181 4.90 12.38 -12.59
C GLY A 181 5.34 11.63 -11.33
N SER A 182 6.48 12.07 -10.77
CA SER A 182 7.12 11.41 -9.63
C SER A 182 6.27 11.43 -8.36
N GLU A 183 5.53 12.51 -8.09
CA GLU A 183 4.64 12.59 -6.92
C GLU A 183 3.52 11.55 -6.96
N THR A 184 2.86 11.41 -8.11
CA THR A 184 1.77 10.44 -8.29
C THR A 184 2.26 9.01 -8.11
N VAL A 185 3.36 8.66 -8.79
CA VAL A 185 3.96 7.31 -8.70
C VAL A 185 4.41 7.01 -7.27
N ALA A 186 5.05 7.97 -6.59
CA ALA A 186 5.49 7.80 -5.21
C ALA A 186 4.32 7.58 -4.25
N ARG A 187 3.26 8.41 -4.32
CA ARG A 187 2.08 8.28 -3.46
C ARG A 187 1.39 6.93 -3.68
N LEU A 188 1.27 6.49 -4.93
CA LEU A 188 0.73 5.16 -5.25
C LEU A 188 1.62 4.04 -4.72
N LEU A 189 2.95 4.11 -4.88
CA LEU A 189 3.88 3.13 -4.31
C LEU A 189 3.76 3.05 -2.78
N ILE A 190 3.54 4.17 -2.10
CA ILE A 190 3.34 4.19 -0.64
C ILE A 190 1.99 3.57 -0.29
N ALA A 191 0.91 4.00 -0.94
CA ALA A 191 -0.42 3.44 -0.72
C ALA A 191 -0.42 1.92 -0.92
N TYR A 192 0.06 1.47 -2.08
CA TYR A 192 0.18 0.05 -2.40
C TYR A 192 1.16 -0.65 -1.48
N GLY A 193 2.33 -0.09 -1.18
CA GLY A 193 3.38 -0.72 -0.39
C GLY A 193 3.03 -0.89 1.10
N TYR A 194 2.16 -0.04 1.63
CA TYR A 194 1.68 -0.14 3.02
C TYR A 194 0.33 -0.85 3.16
N ALA A 195 -0.31 -1.27 2.07
CA ALA A 195 -1.49 -2.12 2.11
C ALA A 195 -1.20 -3.54 2.67
N ARG A 196 -2.23 -4.32 2.97
CA ARG A 196 -2.12 -5.76 3.24
C ARG A 196 -2.46 -6.56 1.99
N VAL A 197 -1.90 -7.76 1.91
CA VAL A 197 -2.40 -8.76 0.98
C VAL A 197 -3.83 -9.14 1.44
N PRO A 198 -4.75 -9.42 0.50
CA PRO A 198 -6.12 -9.81 0.83
C PRO A 198 -6.10 -11.11 1.64
N ARG A 199 -7.07 -11.25 2.54
CA ARG A 199 -7.39 -12.48 3.25
C ARG A 199 -8.41 -13.27 2.45
N GLU A 200 -8.56 -14.55 2.74
CA GLU A 200 -9.59 -15.39 2.11
C GLU A 200 -11.00 -14.79 2.27
N ASP A 201 -11.32 -14.20 3.41
CA ASP A 201 -12.60 -13.50 3.64
C ASP A 201 -12.81 -12.34 2.65
N ASP A 202 -11.74 -11.64 2.26
CA ASP A 202 -11.84 -10.54 1.29
C ASP A 202 -12.15 -11.06 -0.13
N LEU A 203 -11.89 -12.34 -0.42
CA LEU A 203 -12.10 -13.01 -1.72
C LEU A 203 -13.46 -13.72 -1.79
N LEU A 204 -13.99 -14.17 -0.65
CA LEU A 204 -15.30 -14.82 -0.56
C LEU A 204 -16.45 -13.81 -0.72
N GLU A 205 -16.22 -12.54 -0.36
CA GLU A 205 -17.13 -11.43 -0.64
C GLU A 205 -17.17 -11.03 -2.13
N GLU A 206 -16.33 -11.62 -3.00
CA GLU A 206 -16.18 -11.25 -4.43
C GLU A 206 -16.98 -12.14 -5.40
N GLN A 207 -17.70 -13.16 -4.92
CA GLN A 207 -18.58 -13.95 -5.80
C GLN A 207 -19.90 -13.19 -6.02
N PRO A 208 -20.28 -12.84 -7.27
CA PRO A 208 -21.60 -12.34 -7.52
C PRO A 208 -22.61 -13.41 -7.10
N GLU A 209 -23.61 -13.02 -6.30
CA GLU A 209 -24.79 -13.86 -6.06
C GLU A 209 -25.34 -14.24 -7.43
N GLU A 210 -25.20 -15.52 -7.82
CA GLU A 210 -25.87 -16.04 -8.99
C GLU A 210 -27.37 -15.81 -8.77
N GLU A 211 -27.95 -14.87 -9.51
CA GLU A 211 -29.39 -14.72 -9.63
C GLU A 211 -29.95 -16.08 -10.02
N GLN A 212 -30.54 -16.78 -9.06
CA GLN A 212 -31.40 -17.92 -9.30
C GLN A 212 -32.60 -17.41 -10.09
N LEU A 213 -32.47 -17.40 -11.41
CA LEU A 213 -33.60 -17.34 -12.32
C LEU A 213 -34.39 -18.65 -12.11
N GLU A 214 -35.33 -18.62 -11.17
CA GLU A 214 -36.44 -19.56 -11.16
C GLU A 214 -37.16 -19.42 -12.50
N ILE A 215 -36.91 -20.37 -13.40
CA ILE A 215 -37.74 -20.59 -14.57
C ILE A 215 -39.06 -21.14 -14.02
N GLU A 216 -40.05 -20.27 -13.81
CA GLU A 216 -41.45 -20.68 -13.77
C GLU A 216 -41.80 -21.22 -15.17
N GLU A 217 -41.56 -22.51 -15.40
CA GLU A 217 -42.27 -23.25 -16.44
C GLU A 217 -43.69 -23.46 -15.94
N GLY A 218 -44.60 -22.64 -16.47
CA GLY A 218 -46.03 -22.90 -16.37
C GLY A 218 -46.42 -24.11 -17.22
N GLU A 219 -47.09 -25.07 -16.59
CA GLU A 219 -48.06 -25.97 -17.20
C GLU A 219 -49.33 -26.05 -16.34
#